data_AF-A0A6B2GBF4-F1
#
_entry.id   AF-A0A6B2GBF4-F1
#
_cell.length_a   1.000
_cell.length_b   1.000
_cell.length_c   1.000
_cell.angle_alpha   90.00
_cell.angle_beta   90.00
_cell.angle_gamma   90.00
#
_symmetry.space_group_name_H-M   'P 1'
#
loop_
_entity.id
_entity.type
_entity.pdbx_description
1 polymer ?
#
loop_
_entity_poly.entity_id
_entity_poly.type
_entity_poly.pdbx_seq_one_letter_code
_entity_poly.pdbx_strand_id
1 'polypeptide(L)'
;VGATRNNNYSVAIGDINGDDKPDIISANFTASIISVLLNTTSIGASSPTFSGKTDFTVGTSPDWITIADFDGDGKPDVVTSNGANTVSVLINTTANGAATPTFTSKADFGVGASPSSVINADINGDNKPDIITSNSPNASVLLNTTTFPASINWNGNVSSNWNTAGNWDLNTVPIFTDNVVIPNVATNDPIISTTAAVCNMITISWGGSLTIAPGNDLTINGNLTNNGTFTINSDTSTSGSLILEGSATGNITYNRYLSINKWHLISAPVGGQNIENLVTLTANHVATNGVNYGLAPYVNTLVVNVSTWNHWTSDGTNPVNTAGNFVAGKGYEVYTATTAGTIAFTGTIPESQVVIAVTGTTNRWNLVGNPYPASIPANLNADAKNNFLTDNSAALDPSFVSLYIWNPDTSLYEIVNQSTSSRFIAPVQGFFIKAVTGEAGIVNFTTAMRTNQAAVAFQK
;
A
#
# COMPACT_ATOMS: atom_id res chain seq x y z
N VAL A 1 -14.94 -25.00 10.03
CA VAL A 1 -15.22 -24.33 11.32
C VAL A 1 -16.30 -25.12 12.06
N GLY A 2 -15.90 -25.93 13.04
CA GLY A 2 -16.82 -26.70 13.86
C GLY A 2 -17.17 -25.92 15.12
N ALA A 3 -18.28 -25.18 15.09
CA ALA A 3 -18.84 -24.56 16.28
C ALA A 3 -19.64 -25.62 17.06
N THR A 4 -19.00 -26.29 18.00
CA THR A 4 -19.74 -27.03 19.03
C THR A 4 -20.46 -26.04 19.92
N ARG A 5 -21.79 -26.11 19.94
CA ARG A 5 -22.70 -25.32 20.78
C ARG A 5 -22.19 -25.20 22.20
N ASN A 6 -21.65 -24.04 22.55
CA ASN A 6 -21.64 -23.49 23.89
C ASN A 6 -21.60 -21.95 23.77
N ASN A 7 -22.79 -21.33 23.72
CA ASN A 7 -23.03 -19.94 24.18
C ASN A 7 -22.33 -18.79 23.45
N ASN A 8 -22.26 -18.80 22.11
CA ASN A 8 -21.95 -17.59 21.34
C ASN A 8 -23.25 -16.85 21.01
N TYR A 9 -23.42 -15.64 21.53
CA TYR A 9 -24.64 -14.85 21.38
C TYR A 9 -24.58 -13.88 20.20
N SER A 10 -23.37 -13.46 19.80
CA SER A 10 -23.19 -12.50 18.70
C SER A 10 -21.88 -12.71 17.93
N VAL A 11 -21.91 -12.34 16.66
CA VAL A 11 -20.74 -12.25 15.77
C VAL A 11 -20.71 -10.90 15.06
N ALA A 12 -19.52 -10.36 14.82
CA ALA A 12 -19.28 -9.18 14.00
C ALA A 12 -18.28 -9.51 12.89
N ILE A 13 -18.38 -8.79 11.77
CA ILE A 13 -17.53 -8.96 10.59
C ILE A 13 -16.93 -7.59 10.25
N GLY A 14 -15.62 -7.52 10.13
CA GLY A 14 -14.87 -6.33 9.74
C GLY A 14 -13.40 -6.67 9.52
N ASP A 15 -12.68 -5.82 8.79
CA ASP A 15 -11.25 -5.98 8.54
C ASP A 15 -10.45 -5.45 9.74
N ILE A 16 -9.94 -6.33 10.59
CA ILE A 16 -9.29 -5.98 11.86
C ILE A 16 -7.81 -5.70 11.67
N ASN A 17 -7.19 -6.31 10.67
CA ASN A 17 -5.78 -6.13 10.38
C ASN A 17 -5.51 -5.26 9.13
N GLY A 18 -6.53 -4.64 8.53
CA GLY A 18 -6.35 -3.73 7.40
C GLY A 18 -5.79 -4.42 6.15
N ASP A 19 -6.13 -5.69 5.91
CA ASP A 19 -5.67 -6.47 4.75
C ASP A 19 -6.71 -6.59 3.62
N ASP A 20 -7.77 -5.79 3.71
CA ASP A 20 -8.96 -5.74 2.84
C ASP A 20 -9.76 -7.05 2.80
N LYS A 21 -9.59 -7.93 3.79
CA LYS A 21 -10.40 -9.13 3.94
C LYS A 21 -11.26 -9.05 5.20
N PRO A 22 -12.54 -9.42 5.11
CA PRO A 22 -13.41 -9.41 6.28
C PRO A 22 -13.01 -10.53 7.25
N ASP A 23 -12.70 -10.15 8.49
CA ASP A 23 -12.42 -11.03 9.61
C ASP A 23 -13.68 -11.36 10.42
N ILE A 24 -13.56 -12.31 11.37
CA ILE A 24 -14.65 -12.71 12.24
C ILE A 24 -14.30 -12.40 13.70
N ILE A 25 -15.23 -11.77 14.41
CA ILE A 25 -15.19 -11.58 15.86
C ILE A 25 -16.42 -12.25 16.48
N SER A 26 -16.23 -13.04 17.54
CA SER A 26 -17.35 -13.69 18.26
C SER A 26 -17.29 -13.42 19.76
N ALA A 27 -18.45 -13.18 20.38
CA ALA A 27 -18.58 -13.03 21.83
C ALA A 27 -18.84 -14.38 22.46
N ASN A 28 -18.04 -14.72 23.47
CA ASN A 28 -18.14 -15.99 24.19
C ASN A 28 -18.66 -15.71 25.60
N PHE A 29 -19.97 -15.85 25.78
CA PHE A 29 -20.70 -15.43 26.99
C PHE A 29 -20.10 -16.01 28.28
N THR A 30 -19.94 -17.33 28.37
CA THR A 30 -19.46 -17.95 29.61
C THR A 30 -17.98 -17.71 29.88
N ALA A 31 -17.20 -17.47 28.83
CA ALA A 31 -15.75 -17.29 28.94
C ALA A 31 -15.35 -15.84 29.20
N SER A 32 -16.26 -14.87 29.05
CA SER A 32 -15.98 -13.43 29.24
C SER A 32 -14.86 -12.92 28.32
N ILE A 33 -14.86 -13.41 27.08
CA ILE A 33 -13.90 -13.06 26.04
C ILE A 33 -14.62 -12.79 24.72
N ILE A 34 -13.97 -12.02 23.86
CA ILE A 34 -14.16 -12.09 22.41
C ILE A 34 -13.07 -12.98 21.79
N SER A 35 -13.37 -13.60 20.66
CA SER A 35 -12.39 -14.32 19.85
C SER A 35 -12.34 -13.71 18.45
N VAL A 36 -11.14 -13.39 17.98
CA VAL A 36 -10.88 -12.84 16.63
C VAL A 36 -10.23 -13.92 15.77
N LEU A 37 -10.73 -14.10 14.55
CA LEU A 37 -10.21 -15.01 13.55
C LEU A 37 -9.93 -14.21 12.27
N LEU A 38 -8.65 -14.03 11.93
CA LEU A 38 -8.24 -13.28 10.75
C LEU A 38 -8.47 -14.12 9.48
N ASN A 39 -8.92 -13.49 8.41
CA ASN A 39 -9.22 -14.13 7.14
C ASN A 39 -7.94 -14.30 6.31
N THR A 40 -7.47 -15.54 6.23
CA THR A 40 -6.23 -15.88 5.50
C THR A 40 -6.49 -16.35 4.07
N THR A 41 -7.70 -16.16 3.56
CA THR A 41 -8.11 -16.68 2.26
C THR A 41 -7.22 -16.09 1.15
N SER A 42 -6.65 -16.97 0.33
CA SER A 42 -5.88 -16.57 -0.86
C SER A 42 -6.82 -16.20 -2.00
N ILE A 43 -6.43 -15.25 -2.84
CA ILE A 43 -7.20 -14.85 -4.03
C ILE A 43 -7.44 -16.08 -4.93
N GLY A 44 -8.69 -16.29 -5.35
CA GLY A 44 -9.08 -17.43 -6.20
C GLY A 44 -9.30 -18.75 -5.46
N ALA A 45 -9.19 -18.78 -4.13
CA ALA A 45 -9.53 -19.97 -3.35
C ALA A 45 -11.04 -20.29 -3.43
N SER A 46 -11.38 -21.57 -3.52
CA SER A 46 -12.76 -22.05 -3.58
C SER A 46 -13.44 -22.15 -2.22
N SER A 47 -12.71 -21.88 -1.12
CA SER A 47 -13.23 -21.94 0.24
C SER A 47 -12.45 -20.98 1.14
N PRO A 48 -13.12 -20.33 2.11
CA PRO A 48 -12.46 -19.41 3.01
C PRO A 48 -11.57 -20.15 4.02
N THR A 49 -10.45 -19.53 4.36
CA THR A 49 -9.54 -19.98 5.41
C THR A 49 -9.37 -18.88 6.45
N PHE A 50 -9.25 -19.27 7.72
CA PHE A 50 -9.08 -18.35 8.85
C PHE A 50 -7.89 -18.77 9.71
N SER A 51 -7.28 -17.81 10.39
CA SER A 51 -6.28 -18.05 11.41
C SER A 51 -6.86 -18.86 12.58
N GLY A 52 -5.97 -19.34 13.46
CA GLY A 52 -6.39 -19.72 14.80
C GLY A 52 -7.04 -18.53 15.51
N LYS A 53 -7.96 -18.79 16.44
CA LYS A 53 -8.60 -17.73 17.21
C LYS A 53 -7.61 -17.08 18.18
N THR A 54 -7.66 -15.76 18.26
CA THR A 54 -6.99 -14.97 19.30
C THR A 54 -8.05 -14.42 20.25
N ASP A 55 -7.90 -14.67 21.54
CA ASP A 55 -8.89 -14.29 22.55
C ASP A 55 -8.51 -12.99 23.27
N PHE A 56 -9.49 -12.14 23.53
CA PHE A 56 -9.34 -10.92 24.32
C PHE A 56 -10.40 -10.86 25.40
N THR A 57 -9.98 -10.57 26.64
CA THR A 57 -10.89 -10.45 27.78
C THR A 57 -11.79 -9.23 27.63
N VAL A 58 -13.09 -9.43 27.90
CA VAL A 58 -14.13 -8.39 28.00
C VAL A 58 -14.81 -8.45 29.37
N GLY A 59 -15.92 -7.73 29.57
CA GLY A 59 -16.75 -7.85 30.76
C GLY A 59 -17.39 -9.23 30.90
N THR A 60 -18.02 -9.50 32.05
CA THR A 60 -18.62 -10.81 32.29
C THR A 60 -19.88 -11.00 31.47
N SER A 61 -20.04 -12.21 30.91
CA SER A 61 -21.24 -12.55 30.12
C SER A 61 -21.49 -11.57 28.95
N PRO A 62 -20.54 -11.42 28.00
CA PRO A 62 -20.74 -10.59 26.84
C PRO A 62 -21.88 -11.17 25.98
N ASP A 63 -22.86 -10.34 25.66
CA ASP A 63 -24.09 -10.74 24.97
C ASP A 63 -24.05 -10.32 23.48
N TRP A 64 -23.72 -9.06 23.23
CA TRP A 64 -23.71 -8.49 21.88
C TRP A 64 -22.37 -7.84 21.52
N ILE A 65 -22.05 -7.79 20.22
CA ILE A 65 -20.85 -7.11 19.68
C ILE A 65 -21.28 -6.06 18.67
N THR A 66 -20.61 -4.91 18.71
CA THR A 66 -20.57 -3.95 17.60
C THR A 66 -19.12 -3.53 17.35
N ILE A 67 -18.83 -3.10 16.12
CA ILE A 67 -17.52 -2.57 15.73
C ILE A 67 -17.69 -1.23 15.01
N ALA A 68 -16.78 -0.32 15.26
CA ALA A 68 -16.63 0.98 14.59
C ALA A 68 -15.27 1.57 14.97
N ASP A 69 -14.83 2.59 14.26
CA ASP A 69 -13.64 3.37 14.60
C ASP A 69 -14.00 4.42 15.67
N PHE A 70 -13.74 4.12 16.94
CA PHE A 70 -14.12 4.97 18.09
C PHE A 70 -13.03 5.96 18.49
N ASP A 71 -11.81 5.86 17.96
CA ASP A 71 -10.75 6.84 18.20
C ASP A 71 -10.32 7.64 16.95
N GLY A 72 -10.86 7.29 15.78
CA GLY A 72 -10.69 7.99 14.51
C GLY A 72 -9.40 7.60 13.77
N ASP A 73 -8.73 6.51 14.17
CA ASP A 73 -7.46 6.07 13.58
C ASP A 73 -7.63 5.29 12.25
N GLY A 74 -8.87 5.03 11.85
CA GLY A 74 -9.23 4.32 10.63
C GLY A 74 -9.36 2.81 10.79
N LYS A 75 -9.18 2.26 11.99
CA LYS A 75 -9.32 0.81 12.28
C LYS A 75 -10.59 0.54 13.07
N PRO A 76 -11.26 -0.60 12.82
CA PRO A 76 -12.43 -0.96 13.60
C PRO A 76 -12.03 -1.42 15.00
N ASP A 77 -12.50 -0.71 16.02
CA ASP A 77 -12.47 -1.09 17.42
C ASP A 77 -13.65 -2.01 17.76
N VAL A 78 -13.60 -2.64 18.93
CA VAL A 78 -14.63 -3.59 19.37
C VAL A 78 -15.33 -3.10 20.63
N VAL A 79 -16.66 -3.15 20.61
CA VAL A 79 -17.51 -2.88 21.77
C VAL A 79 -18.40 -4.08 22.06
N THR A 80 -18.50 -4.44 23.33
CA THR A 80 -19.39 -5.50 23.82
C THR A 80 -20.34 -5.00 24.89
N SER A 81 -21.60 -5.48 24.89
CA SER A 81 -22.49 -5.36 26.05
C SER A 81 -22.29 -6.54 26.98
N ASN A 82 -22.22 -6.30 28.29
CA ASN A 82 -21.89 -7.31 29.30
C ASN A 82 -22.96 -7.41 30.38
N GLY A 83 -23.24 -8.64 30.83
CA GLY A 83 -24.13 -8.92 31.96
C GLY A 83 -23.72 -8.26 33.29
N ALA A 84 -22.50 -7.74 33.39
CA ALA A 84 -22.04 -6.89 34.50
C ALA A 84 -22.67 -5.48 34.54
N ASN A 85 -23.65 -5.17 33.69
CA ASN A 85 -24.19 -3.82 33.47
C ASN A 85 -23.09 -2.85 32.98
N THR A 86 -22.20 -3.34 32.13
CA THR A 86 -21.16 -2.55 31.49
C THR A 86 -21.15 -2.76 29.99
N VAL A 87 -20.55 -1.82 29.28
CA VAL A 87 -19.95 -2.09 27.97
C VAL A 87 -18.44 -2.15 28.11
N SER A 88 -17.78 -3.03 27.35
CA SER A 88 -16.32 -3.05 27.22
C SER A 88 -15.92 -2.55 25.85
N VAL A 89 -15.00 -1.60 25.81
CA VAL A 89 -14.40 -1.03 24.59
C VAL A 89 -12.95 -1.47 24.49
N LEU A 90 -12.56 -2.02 23.34
CA LEU A 90 -11.20 -2.44 23.02
C LEU A 90 -10.75 -1.67 21.78
N ILE A 91 -9.70 -0.85 21.92
CA ILE A 91 -9.14 -0.07 20.82
C ILE A 91 -8.19 -0.95 20.00
N ASN A 92 -8.37 -0.99 18.70
CA ASN A 92 -7.61 -1.81 17.77
C ASN A 92 -6.24 -1.18 17.50
N THR A 93 -5.19 -1.85 17.95
CA THR A 93 -3.80 -1.41 17.73
C THR A 93 -3.08 -2.29 16.71
N THR A 94 -3.81 -3.15 16.01
CA THR A 94 -3.27 -4.07 15.02
C THR A 94 -2.55 -3.28 13.92
N ALA A 95 -1.29 -3.63 13.64
CA ALA A 95 -0.58 -3.07 12.51
C ALA A 95 -1.18 -3.62 11.20
N ASN A 96 -1.20 -2.81 10.14
CA ASN A 96 -1.81 -3.24 8.89
C ASN A 96 -1.06 -4.45 8.30
N GLY A 97 -1.81 -5.44 7.82
CA GLY A 97 -1.32 -6.74 7.37
C GLY A 97 -0.75 -7.65 8.47
N ALA A 98 -0.90 -7.31 9.76
CA ALA A 98 -0.39 -8.17 10.82
C ALA A 98 -1.11 -9.53 10.86
N ALA A 99 -0.33 -10.59 11.06
CA ALA A 99 -0.85 -11.95 11.18
C ALA A 99 -1.44 -12.27 12.57
N THR A 100 -1.41 -11.30 13.49
CA THR A 100 -1.96 -11.45 14.84
C THR A 100 -2.63 -10.14 15.24
N PRO A 101 -3.91 -10.16 15.61
CA PRO A 101 -4.60 -8.95 16.04
C PRO A 101 -4.07 -8.51 17.41
N THR A 102 -4.08 -7.21 17.64
CA THR A 102 -3.72 -6.60 18.94
C THR A 102 -4.74 -5.53 19.29
N PHE A 103 -5.17 -5.54 20.56
CA PHE A 103 -6.06 -4.53 21.12
C PHE A 103 -5.47 -3.98 22.41
N THR A 104 -5.89 -2.77 22.79
CA THR A 104 -5.65 -2.25 24.14
C THR A 104 -6.35 -3.10 25.19
N SER A 105 -5.97 -2.92 26.46
CA SER A 105 -6.76 -3.46 27.57
C SER A 105 -8.17 -2.86 27.55
N LYS A 106 -9.20 -3.68 27.75
CA LYS A 106 -10.59 -3.21 27.76
C LYS A 106 -10.79 -2.02 28.70
N ALA A 107 -11.53 -1.02 28.23
CA ALA A 107 -12.12 0.02 29.08
C ALA A 107 -13.59 -0.35 29.32
N ASP A 108 -14.00 -0.43 30.60
CA ASP A 108 -15.40 -0.69 30.94
C ASP A 108 -16.12 0.60 31.29
N PHE A 109 -17.34 0.76 30.76
CA PHE A 109 -18.23 1.87 31.08
C PHE A 109 -19.54 1.33 31.62
N GLY A 110 -20.03 1.91 32.72
CA GLY A 110 -21.30 1.51 33.32
C GLY A 110 -22.49 1.91 32.44
N VAL A 111 -23.44 0.99 32.29
CA VAL A 111 -24.72 1.20 31.60
C VAL A 111 -25.89 0.78 32.49
N GLY A 112 -27.11 0.85 31.98
CA GLY A 112 -28.31 0.36 32.66
C GLY A 112 -28.29 -1.15 32.90
N ALA A 113 -29.29 -1.63 33.64
CA ALA A 113 -29.36 -3.02 34.06
C ALA A 113 -29.68 -3.97 32.89
N SER A 114 -28.99 -5.11 32.85
CA SER A 114 -29.18 -6.18 31.85
C SER A 114 -29.08 -5.67 30.39
N PRO A 115 -27.92 -5.13 29.98
CA PRO A 115 -27.75 -4.65 28.62
C PRO A 115 -27.78 -5.83 27.64
N SER A 116 -28.76 -5.86 26.73
CA SER A 116 -29.02 -6.99 25.83
C SER A 116 -28.56 -6.79 24.39
N SER A 117 -28.31 -5.53 24.00
CA SER A 117 -27.71 -5.22 22.71
C SER A 117 -26.91 -3.94 22.79
N VAL A 118 -25.92 -3.82 21.89
CA VAL A 118 -25.15 -2.61 21.69
C VAL A 118 -25.07 -2.30 20.20
N ILE A 119 -25.30 -1.03 19.86
CA ILE A 119 -25.12 -0.49 18.50
C ILE A 119 -24.27 0.78 18.60
N ASN A 120 -23.75 1.21 17.46
CA ASN A 120 -23.07 2.49 17.34
C ASN A 120 -23.80 3.40 16.34
N ALA A 121 -23.80 4.70 16.62
CA ALA A 121 -24.30 5.76 15.75
C ALA A 121 -23.81 7.10 16.27
N ASP A 122 -23.56 8.07 15.39
CA ASP A 122 -23.37 9.47 15.80
C ASP A 122 -24.72 10.08 16.17
N ILE A 123 -25.05 10.12 17.47
CA ILE A 123 -26.36 10.59 17.95
C ILE A 123 -26.38 12.10 18.16
N ASN A 124 -25.19 12.71 18.28
CA ASN A 124 -25.02 14.09 18.68
C ASN A 124 -24.59 15.01 17.52
N GLY A 125 -24.20 14.43 16.38
CA GLY A 125 -23.84 15.10 15.14
C GLY A 125 -22.39 15.58 15.07
N ASP A 126 -21.48 15.03 15.88
CA ASP A 126 -20.06 15.42 15.91
C ASP A 126 -19.16 14.54 15.02
N ASN A 127 -19.75 13.66 14.21
CA ASN A 127 -19.10 12.68 13.34
C ASN A 127 -18.26 11.63 14.08
N LYS A 128 -18.55 11.38 15.37
CA LYS A 128 -17.95 10.28 16.12
C LYS A 128 -19.01 9.24 16.45
N PRO A 129 -18.73 7.94 16.29
CA PRO A 129 -19.70 6.93 16.66
C PRO A 129 -19.87 6.93 18.18
N ASP A 130 -21.10 7.16 18.64
CA ASP A 130 -21.49 7.00 20.03
C ASP A 130 -21.96 5.55 20.29
N ILE A 131 -21.95 5.13 21.56
CA ILE A 131 -22.38 3.78 21.95
C ILE A 131 -23.79 3.85 22.53
N ILE A 132 -24.70 3.03 22.00
CA ILE A 132 -26.09 2.95 22.46
C ILE A 132 -26.39 1.52 22.90
N THR A 133 -26.91 1.37 24.12
CA THR A 133 -27.30 0.06 24.68
C THR A 133 -28.78 -0.01 24.95
N SER A 134 -29.38 -1.18 24.66
CA SER A 134 -30.71 -1.53 25.16
C SER A 134 -30.58 -2.19 26.53
N ASN A 135 -31.29 -1.67 27.52
CA ASN A 135 -31.32 -2.18 28.90
C ASN A 135 -32.76 -2.50 29.29
N SER A 136 -32.95 -3.10 30.46
CA SER A 136 -34.28 -3.29 31.05
C SER A 136 -34.45 -2.39 32.28
N PRO A 137 -35.36 -1.40 32.29
CA PRO A 137 -36.35 -1.05 31.25
C PRO A 137 -35.95 0.12 30.31
N ASN A 138 -34.70 0.58 30.34
CA ASN A 138 -34.27 1.83 29.68
C ASN A 138 -33.21 1.62 28.60
N ALA A 139 -32.63 2.69 28.07
CA ALA A 139 -31.44 2.64 27.21
C ALA A 139 -30.35 3.52 27.81
N SER A 140 -29.08 3.24 27.49
CA SER A 140 -27.96 4.13 27.81
C SER A 140 -27.30 4.60 26.53
N VAL A 141 -26.91 5.88 26.53
CA VAL A 141 -26.14 6.52 25.45
C VAL A 141 -24.84 7.00 26.07
N LEU A 142 -23.72 6.53 25.52
CA LEU A 142 -22.38 6.94 25.91
C LEU A 142 -21.82 7.74 24.75
N LEU A 143 -21.70 9.05 24.95
CA LEU A 143 -21.15 9.95 23.95
C LEU A 143 -19.64 9.73 23.82
N ASN A 144 -19.18 9.66 22.58
CA ASN A 144 -17.77 9.48 22.28
C ASN A 144 -17.00 10.79 22.40
N THR A 145 -16.32 10.95 23.53
CA THR A 145 -15.51 12.14 23.80
C THR A 145 -14.04 11.96 23.43
N THR A 146 -13.67 10.90 22.69
CA THR A 146 -12.29 10.73 22.23
C THR A 146 -11.89 11.89 21.31
N THR A 147 -10.62 12.23 21.34
CA THR A 147 -10.04 13.18 20.40
C THR A 147 -9.77 12.45 19.10
N PHE A 148 -10.63 12.66 18.11
CA PHE A 148 -10.36 12.22 16.76
C PHE A 148 -9.15 12.99 16.22
N PRO A 149 -8.34 12.39 15.35
CA PRO A 149 -7.43 13.11 14.46
C PRO A 149 -8.06 14.39 13.93
N ALA A 150 -7.38 15.52 14.10
CA ALA A 150 -7.90 16.78 13.61
C ALA A 150 -8.04 16.69 12.08
N SER A 151 -9.24 16.97 11.57
CA SER A 151 -9.39 17.18 10.12
C SER A 151 -8.82 18.55 9.79
N ILE A 152 -7.74 18.59 9.01
CA ILE A 152 -7.06 19.80 8.58
C ILE A 152 -7.22 19.97 7.07
N ASN A 153 -7.76 21.11 6.66
CA ASN A 153 -8.11 21.37 5.26
C ASN A 153 -7.06 22.27 4.59
N TRP A 154 -6.65 21.89 3.39
CA TRP A 154 -5.85 22.75 2.55
C TRP A 154 -6.67 23.92 2.02
N ASN A 155 -6.17 25.14 2.19
CA ASN A 155 -6.76 26.36 1.65
C ASN A 155 -5.89 27.03 0.56
N GLY A 156 -4.58 26.77 0.54
CA GLY A 156 -3.65 27.34 -0.45
C GLY A 156 -3.53 28.87 -0.40
N ASN A 157 -3.85 29.52 0.72
CA ASN A 157 -3.95 30.99 0.81
C ASN A 157 -2.60 31.71 0.65
N VAL A 158 -1.48 31.06 0.95
CA VAL A 158 -0.14 31.67 0.94
C VAL A 158 0.67 31.21 -0.26
N SER A 159 0.70 29.91 -0.55
CA SER A 159 1.49 29.32 -1.65
C SER A 159 1.08 27.86 -1.90
N SER A 160 1.71 27.19 -2.87
CA SER A 160 1.59 25.73 -3.03
C SER A 160 2.39 24.90 -2.01
N ASN A 161 3.23 25.50 -1.15
CA ASN A 161 4.14 24.71 -0.32
C ASN A 161 3.40 24.03 0.85
N TRP A 162 3.37 22.68 0.87
CA TRP A 162 2.75 21.86 1.92
C TRP A 162 3.13 22.30 3.34
N ASN A 163 4.40 22.69 3.54
CA ASN A 163 4.95 23.00 4.86
C ASN A 163 4.71 24.45 5.30
N THR A 164 3.95 25.23 4.54
CA THR A 164 3.55 26.58 4.96
C THR A 164 2.27 26.49 5.78
N ALA A 165 2.37 26.69 7.09
CA ALA A 165 1.25 26.60 8.02
C ALA A 165 0.02 27.43 7.60
N GLY A 166 0.24 28.63 7.05
CA GLY A 166 -0.84 29.50 6.57
C GLY A 166 -1.65 28.98 5.37
N ASN A 167 -1.22 27.87 4.75
CA ASN A 167 -1.99 27.16 3.73
C ASN A 167 -3.01 26.16 4.31
N TRP A 168 -3.05 26.01 5.62
CA TRP A 168 -3.95 25.10 6.34
C TRP A 168 -4.92 25.90 7.19
N ASP A 169 -6.17 25.46 7.26
CA ASP A 169 -7.24 26.13 8.02
C ASP A 169 -6.97 26.27 9.52
N LEU A 170 -6.23 25.31 10.11
CA LEU A 170 -5.78 25.37 11.50
C LEU A 170 -4.46 26.13 11.72
N ASN A 171 -3.87 26.68 10.64
CA ASN A 171 -2.58 27.37 10.66
C ASN A 171 -1.45 26.51 11.28
N THR A 172 -1.47 25.20 10.97
CA THR A 172 -0.49 24.19 11.37
C THR A 172 -0.18 23.28 10.19
N VAL A 173 1.02 22.71 10.12
CA VAL A 173 1.35 21.69 9.10
C VAL A 173 0.90 20.32 9.60
N PRO A 174 0.31 19.46 8.75
CA PRO A 174 -0.16 18.14 9.15
C PRO A 174 0.94 17.29 9.80
N ILE A 175 0.57 16.57 10.87
CA ILE A 175 1.37 15.54 11.52
C ILE A 175 0.70 14.16 11.39
N PHE A 176 1.36 13.09 11.86
CA PHE A 176 0.88 11.70 11.76
C PHE A 176 -0.50 11.42 12.37
N THR A 177 -1.03 12.34 13.19
CA THR A 177 -2.35 12.25 13.81
C THR A 177 -3.38 13.17 13.16
N ASP A 178 -3.07 13.84 12.05
CA ASP A 178 -4.00 14.74 11.39
C ASP A 178 -4.59 14.08 10.13
N ASN A 179 -5.91 14.16 10.00
CA ASN A 179 -6.61 13.75 8.78
C ASN A 179 -6.59 14.93 7.80
N VAL A 180 -5.99 14.76 6.64
CA VAL A 180 -5.85 15.82 5.65
C VAL A 180 -6.98 15.78 4.63
N VAL A 181 -7.52 16.95 4.29
CA VAL A 181 -8.43 17.12 3.16
C VAL A 181 -7.84 18.11 2.18
N ILE A 182 -7.70 17.70 0.92
CA ILE A 182 -7.28 18.55 -0.21
C ILE A 182 -8.51 18.81 -1.08
N PRO A 183 -9.18 19.98 -0.94
CA PRO A 183 -10.32 20.35 -1.77
C PRO A 183 -9.88 20.83 -3.16
N ASN A 184 -10.85 21.05 -4.04
CA ASN A 184 -10.62 21.82 -5.27
C ASN A 184 -10.41 23.30 -4.90
N VAL A 185 -9.17 23.77 -4.99
CA VAL A 185 -8.81 25.18 -4.76
C VAL A 185 -8.58 25.88 -6.09
N ALA A 186 -8.94 27.16 -6.19
CA ALA A 186 -8.81 27.92 -7.43
C ALA A 186 -7.35 28.16 -7.85
N THR A 187 -6.45 28.23 -6.87
CA THR A 187 -5.00 28.45 -7.04
C THR A 187 -4.26 27.73 -5.93
N ASN A 188 -2.96 27.49 -6.14
CA ASN A 188 -2.04 26.97 -5.13
C ASN A 188 -2.42 25.57 -4.62
N ASP A 189 -2.62 24.62 -5.53
CA ASP A 189 -2.68 23.20 -5.15
C ASP A 189 -1.42 22.82 -4.35
N PRO A 190 -1.54 21.95 -3.34
CA PRO A 190 -0.43 21.53 -2.50
C PRO A 190 0.65 20.79 -3.29
N ILE A 191 1.88 21.20 -3.05
CA ILE A 191 3.12 20.58 -3.50
C ILE A 191 3.96 20.28 -2.26
N ILE A 192 4.25 19.00 -2.05
CA ILE A 192 5.22 18.53 -1.07
C ILE A 192 6.61 18.72 -1.67
N SER A 193 7.27 19.79 -1.24
CA SER A 193 8.61 20.20 -1.68
C SER A 193 9.66 20.15 -0.57
N THR A 194 9.33 19.49 0.56
CA THR A 194 10.28 19.12 1.59
C THR A 194 10.07 17.66 1.99
N THR A 195 11.13 17.03 2.49
CA THR A 195 11.12 15.62 2.94
C THR A 195 10.35 15.44 4.25
N ALA A 196 9.91 14.22 4.50
CA ALA A 196 9.19 13.80 5.71
C ALA A 196 7.83 14.50 5.92
N ALA A 197 7.07 14.73 4.84
CA ALA A 197 5.66 15.07 4.98
C ALA A 197 4.88 13.84 5.46
N VAL A 198 3.94 14.07 6.38
CA VAL A 198 3.21 12.99 7.05
C VAL A 198 1.77 13.40 7.31
N CYS A 199 0.86 12.42 7.35
CA CYS A 199 -0.50 12.59 7.85
C CYS A 199 -1.06 11.25 8.37
N ASN A 200 -2.19 11.31 9.07
CA ASN A 200 -2.94 10.11 9.41
C ASN A 200 -3.66 9.58 8.17
N MET A 201 -4.76 10.23 7.77
CA MET A 201 -5.48 9.95 6.52
C MET A 201 -5.33 11.11 5.55
N ILE A 202 -5.59 10.86 4.26
CA ILE A 202 -5.73 11.95 3.30
C ILE A 202 -6.87 11.70 2.32
N THR A 203 -7.71 12.73 2.14
CA THR A 203 -8.76 12.77 1.13
C THR A 203 -8.47 13.87 0.13
N ILE A 204 -8.25 13.50 -1.13
CA ILE A 204 -8.18 14.43 -2.25
C ILE A 204 -9.57 14.46 -2.88
N SER A 205 -10.25 15.60 -2.77
CA SER A 205 -11.62 15.78 -3.25
C SER A 205 -11.68 15.87 -4.77
N TRP A 206 -12.87 15.72 -5.34
CA TRP A 206 -13.09 15.95 -6.77
C TRP A 206 -12.59 17.33 -7.21
N GLY A 207 -11.69 17.35 -8.20
CA GLY A 207 -11.03 18.56 -8.69
C GLY A 207 -9.88 19.07 -7.82
N GLY A 208 -9.65 18.51 -6.64
CA GLY A 208 -8.45 18.76 -5.85
C GLY A 208 -7.21 18.11 -6.47
N SER A 209 -6.04 18.67 -6.20
CA SER A 209 -4.77 18.17 -6.73
C SER A 209 -3.69 18.14 -5.65
N LEU A 210 -2.88 17.09 -5.61
CA LEU A 210 -1.71 16.96 -4.73
C LEU A 210 -0.51 16.51 -5.55
N THR A 211 0.65 17.14 -5.31
CA THR A 211 1.90 16.76 -5.95
C THR A 211 3.00 16.48 -4.93
N ILE A 212 3.71 15.35 -5.07
CA ILE A 212 5.01 15.13 -4.44
C ILE A 212 6.09 15.53 -5.44
N ALA A 213 6.87 16.56 -5.11
CA ALA A 213 7.99 17.01 -5.95
C ALA A 213 9.15 15.99 -5.92
N PRO A 214 10.04 15.99 -6.94
CA PRO A 214 11.20 15.11 -6.96
C PRO A 214 12.03 15.20 -5.67
N GLY A 215 12.41 14.03 -5.14
CA GLY A 215 13.23 13.91 -3.94
C GLY A 215 12.51 14.22 -2.63
N ASN A 216 11.18 14.36 -2.65
CA ASN A 216 10.39 14.53 -1.45
C ASN A 216 9.48 13.31 -1.22
N ASP A 217 8.89 13.25 -0.04
CA ASP A 217 8.18 12.06 0.39
C ASP A 217 6.93 12.40 1.21
N LEU A 218 5.92 11.53 1.10
CA LEU A 218 4.74 11.52 1.94
C LEU A 218 4.59 10.14 2.58
N THR A 219 4.33 10.14 3.89
CA THR A 219 3.90 8.93 4.62
C THR A 219 2.48 9.13 5.14
N ILE A 220 1.59 8.23 4.76
CA ILE A 220 0.19 8.20 5.20
C ILE A 220 0.03 6.99 6.13
N ASN A 221 -0.27 7.23 7.40
CA ASN A 221 -0.39 6.17 8.42
C ASN A 221 -1.68 5.35 8.30
N GLY A 222 -2.76 5.99 7.84
CA GLY A 222 -4.07 5.39 7.61
C GLY A 222 -4.39 5.36 6.12
N ASN A 223 -5.64 5.67 5.77
CA ASN A 223 -6.17 5.48 4.42
C ASN A 223 -5.97 6.71 3.50
N LEU A 224 -5.86 6.43 2.20
CA LEU A 224 -5.88 7.41 1.11
C LEU A 224 -7.19 7.30 0.34
N THR A 225 -7.92 8.42 0.19
CA THR A 225 -9.03 8.53 -0.76
C THR A 225 -8.70 9.56 -1.83
N ASN A 226 -8.45 9.13 -3.06
CA ASN A 226 -8.18 10.03 -4.18
C ASN A 226 -9.34 10.08 -5.19
N ASN A 227 -10.15 11.13 -5.09
CA ASN A 227 -11.17 11.50 -6.09
C ASN A 227 -10.69 12.59 -7.07
N GLY A 228 -9.48 13.10 -6.89
CA GLY A 228 -8.88 14.16 -7.67
C GLY A 228 -7.61 13.71 -8.39
N THR A 229 -6.62 14.60 -8.43
CA THR A 229 -5.31 14.32 -9.03
C THR A 229 -4.26 14.12 -7.93
N PHE A 230 -3.54 13.00 -7.96
CA PHE A 230 -2.38 12.78 -7.10
C PHE A 230 -1.19 12.39 -7.96
N THR A 231 -0.18 13.26 -8.01
CA THR A 231 1.01 13.09 -8.84
C THR A 231 2.27 12.96 -7.98
N ILE A 232 3.14 12.01 -8.32
CA ILE A 232 4.45 11.83 -7.71
C ILE A 232 5.50 11.99 -8.82
N ASN A 233 6.42 12.93 -8.64
CA ASN A 233 7.41 13.25 -9.65
C ASN A 233 8.79 12.74 -9.28
N SER A 234 9.61 12.48 -10.31
CA SER A 234 11.05 12.26 -10.19
C SER A 234 11.77 13.15 -11.21
N ASP A 235 13.08 13.32 -11.03
CA ASP A 235 13.93 14.05 -11.95
C ASP A 235 15.22 13.27 -12.25
N THR A 236 16.20 13.95 -12.86
CA THR A 236 17.49 13.36 -13.25
C THR A 236 18.33 12.81 -12.10
N SER A 237 17.98 13.12 -10.85
CA SER A 237 18.80 12.93 -9.65
C SER A 237 18.04 12.34 -8.46
N THR A 238 16.74 12.59 -8.36
CA THR A 238 15.93 12.24 -7.20
C THR A 238 14.58 11.65 -7.60
N SER A 239 14.00 10.87 -6.69
CA SER A 239 12.70 10.22 -6.87
C SER A 239 11.76 10.64 -5.76
N GLY A 240 10.53 11.05 -6.09
CA GLY A 240 9.47 11.19 -5.10
C GLY A 240 9.09 9.82 -4.51
N SER A 241 8.65 9.81 -3.25
CA SER A 241 8.29 8.58 -2.53
C SER A 241 6.92 8.72 -1.86
N LEU A 242 6.09 7.69 -1.96
CA LEU A 242 4.84 7.58 -1.22
C LEU A 242 4.81 6.26 -0.45
N ILE A 243 4.74 6.36 0.86
CA ILE A 243 4.45 5.25 1.75
C ILE A 243 3.00 5.40 2.24
N LEU A 244 2.21 4.35 2.02
CA LEU A 244 0.85 4.24 2.51
C LEU A 244 0.75 3.00 3.38
N GLU A 245 0.41 3.16 4.65
CA GLU A 245 0.25 2.01 5.55
C GLU A 245 -1.16 1.45 5.52
N GLY A 246 -2.20 2.26 5.26
CA GLY A 246 -3.59 1.80 5.11
C GLY A 246 -3.98 1.42 3.67
N SER A 247 -5.29 1.47 3.42
CA SER A 247 -5.89 1.21 2.09
C SER A 247 -5.96 2.48 1.24
N ALA A 248 -5.99 2.33 -0.08
CA ALA A 248 -6.19 3.40 -1.05
C ALA A 248 -7.45 3.19 -1.88
N THR A 249 -8.14 4.29 -2.16
CA THR A 249 -9.12 4.36 -3.25
C THR A 249 -8.71 5.40 -4.27
N GLY A 250 -8.98 5.11 -5.55
CA GLY A 250 -8.57 5.95 -6.67
C GLY A 250 -7.15 5.70 -7.17
N ASN A 251 -6.81 6.32 -8.29
CA ASN A 251 -5.52 6.14 -8.95
C ASN A 251 -4.54 7.24 -8.54
N ILE A 252 -3.25 6.92 -8.46
CA ILE A 252 -2.16 7.91 -8.45
C ILE A 252 -1.44 7.91 -9.80
N THR A 253 -0.70 8.97 -10.10
CA THR A 253 0.21 9.03 -11.25
C THR A 253 1.65 9.19 -10.78
N TYR A 254 2.52 8.23 -11.09
CA TYR A 254 3.95 8.33 -10.88
C TYR A 254 4.67 8.70 -12.18
N ASN A 255 5.29 9.88 -12.21
CA ASN A 255 6.07 10.37 -13.34
C ASN A 255 7.55 10.04 -13.15
N ARG A 256 8.02 9.04 -13.91
CA ARG A 256 9.42 8.61 -13.93
C ARG A 256 10.21 9.38 -14.96
N TYR A 257 11.18 10.19 -14.53
CA TYR A 257 12.16 10.77 -15.44
C TYR A 257 13.09 9.68 -15.98
N LEU A 258 13.27 9.67 -17.30
CA LEU A 258 14.19 8.78 -18.01
C LEU A 258 15.09 9.61 -18.92
N SER A 259 16.37 9.23 -19.01
CA SER A 259 17.32 9.89 -19.91
C SER A 259 16.93 9.61 -21.38
N ILE A 260 17.15 10.58 -22.29
CA ILE A 260 16.75 10.41 -23.70
C ILE A 260 17.67 9.46 -24.46
N ASN A 261 17.13 8.84 -25.51
CA ASN A 261 17.87 8.01 -26.47
C ASN A 261 18.63 6.85 -25.82
N LYS A 262 18.04 6.25 -24.79
CA LYS A 262 18.65 5.20 -23.98
C LYS A 262 17.63 4.13 -23.63
N TRP A 263 18.11 2.91 -23.47
CA TRP A 263 17.35 1.81 -22.91
C TRP A 263 17.42 1.86 -21.39
N HIS A 264 16.27 1.71 -20.76
CA HIS A 264 16.09 1.63 -19.31
C HIS A 264 15.43 0.32 -18.94
N LEU A 265 15.74 -0.20 -17.75
CA LEU A 265 14.98 -1.29 -17.16
C LEU A 265 13.99 -0.71 -16.16
N ILE A 266 12.71 -0.99 -16.36
CA ILE A 266 11.59 -0.44 -15.60
C ILE A 266 10.67 -1.53 -15.03
N SER A 267 9.84 -1.17 -14.06
CA SER A 267 8.70 -1.93 -13.53
C SER A 267 7.59 -0.95 -13.19
N ALA A 268 6.32 -1.38 -13.20
CA ALA A 268 5.23 -0.48 -12.81
C ALA A 268 5.19 -0.30 -11.28
N PRO A 269 5.14 0.94 -10.77
CA PRO A 269 5.02 1.24 -9.33
C PRO A 269 3.56 1.26 -8.85
N VAL A 270 2.62 0.88 -9.72
CA VAL A 270 1.17 0.93 -9.52
C VAL A 270 0.52 -0.31 -10.14
N GLY A 271 -0.61 -0.74 -9.59
CA GLY A 271 -1.48 -1.75 -10.17
C GLY A 271 -2.34 -1.18 -11.30
N GLY A 272 -2.71 -2.02 -12.25
CA GLY A 272 -3.73 -1.67 -13.25
C GLY A 272 -3.27 -0.77 -14.41
N GLN A 273 -2.02 -0.29 -14.42
CA GLN A 273 -1.50 0.46 -15.57
C GLN A 273 -1.54 -0.42 -16.83
N ASN A 274 -2.31 0.01 -17.83
CA ASN A 274 -2.40 -0.66 -19.12
C ASN A 274 -1.17 -0.36 -19.99
N ILE A 275 -0.60 -1.38 -20.64
CA ILE A 275 0.62 -1.22 -21.45
C ILE A 275 0.37 -0.37 -22.70
N GLU A 276 -0.70 -0.65 -23.44
CA GLU A 276 -1.05 0.07 -24.67
C GLU A 276 -1.24 1.55 -24.38
N ASN A 277 -2.05 1.89 -23.38
CA ASN A 277 -2.27 3.28 -22.97
C ASN A 277 -0.96 4.02 -22.64
N LEU A 278 0.01 3.34 -22.03
CA LEU A 278 1.30 3.95 -21.68
C LEU A 278 2.17 4.17 -22.91
N VAL A 279 2.26 3.22 -23.84
CA VAL A 279 3.13 3.34 -25.02
C VAL A 279 2.54 4.23 -26.11
N THR A 280 1.21 4.29 -26.25
CA THR A 280 0.55 5.14 -27.25
C THR A 280 0.33 6.57 -26.78
N LEU A 281 0.44 6.84 -25.48
CA LEU A 281 0.35 8.21 -24.96
C LEU A 281 1.59 9.01 -25.37
N THR A 282 1.38 10.01 -26.23
CA THR A 282 2.47 10.84 -26.75
C THR A 282 3.29 11.53 -25.67
N ALA A 283 2.66 11.92 -24.56
CA ALA A 283 3.33 12.56 -23.42
C ALA A 283 4.39 11.67 -22.73
N ASN A 284 4.32 10.34 -22.90
CA ASN A 284 5.28 9.39 -22.33
C ASN A 284 6.55 9.22 -23.17
N HIS A 285 6.57 9.76 -24.39
CA HIS A 285 7.72 9.73 -25.30
C HIS A 285 8.37 8.35 -25.49
N VAL A 286 7.60 7.26 -25.44
CA VAL A 286 8.10 5.92 -25.79
C VAL A 286 8.41 5.90 -27.28
N ALA A 287 9.63 5.49 -27.65
CA ALA A 287 10.03 5.48 -29.06
C ALA A 287 9.24 4.44 -29.86
N THR A 288 9.04 4.72 -31.14
CA THR A 288 8.40 3.80 -32.08
C THR A 288 9.03 3.93 -33.46
N ASN A 289 9.08 2.82 -34.20
CA ASN A 289 9.44 2.82 -35.62
C ASN A 289 8.20 2.71 -36.54
N GLY A 290 7.01 2.96 -35.99
CA GLY A 290 5.71 2.85 -36.67
C GLY A 290 5.03 1.49 -36.48
N VAL A 291 5.79 0.45 -36.12
CA VAL A 291 5.27 -0.89 -35.84
C VAL A 291 5.61 -1.32 -34.41
N ASN A 292 6.89 -1.32 -34.06
CA ASN A 292 7.38 -1.66 -32.74
C ASN A 292 7.50 -0.42 -31.88
N TYR A 293 7.01 -0.53 -30.65
CA TYR A 293 7.32 0.42 -29.58
C TYR A 293 8.52 -0.08 -28.79
N GLY A 294 9.35 0.85 -28.33
CA GLY A 294 10.50 0.58 -27.47
C GLY A 294 10.05 0.22 -26.06
N LEU A 295 9.26 -0.84 -25.91
CA LEU A 295 8.86 -1.43 -24.64
C LEU A 295 8.75 -2.95 -24.83
N ALA A 296 9.45 -3.73 -24.01
CA ALA A 296 9.39 -5.19 -24.05
C ALA A 296 9.59 -5.81 -22.66
N PRO A 297 8.89 -6.89 -22.29
CA PRO A 297 9.34 -7.71 -21.17
C PRO A 297 10.56 -8.54 -21.58
N TYR A 298 11.33 -8.93 -20.58
CA TYR A 298 12.30 -10.01 -20.74
C TYR A 298 11.59 -11.37 -20.72
N VAL A 299 11.83 -12.20 -21.73
CA VAL A 299 11.27 -13.55 -21.82
C VAL A 299 12.41 -14.56 -21.72
N ASN A 300 12.50 -15.22 -20.57
CA ASN A 300 13.44 -16.31 -20.36
C ASN A 300 12.89 -17.62 -20.99
N THR A 301 13.19 -17.87 -22.27
CA THR A 301 12.62 -19.00 -23.02
C THR A 301 13.65 -19.73 -23.88
N LEU A 302 13.49 -21.06 -24.00
CA LEU A 302 14.18 -21.92 -24.98
C LEU A 302 13.34 -22.15 -26.24
N VAL A 303 12.14 -21.56 -26.32
CA VAL A 303 11.28 -21.72 -27.49
C VAL A 303 11.94 -21.06 -28.69
N VAL A 304 12.26 -21.87 -29.70
CA VAL A 304 12.86 -21.44 -30.95
C VAL A 304 11.93 -20.42 -31.62
N ASN A 305 12.49 -19.30 -32.10
CA ASN A 305 11.77 -18.18 -32.73
C ASN A 305 10.94 -17.29 -31.79
N VAL A 306 11.09 -17.39 -30.48
CA VAL A 306 10.61 -16.36 -29.54
C VAL A 306 11.78 -15.43 -29.20
N SER A 307 11.64 -14.14 -29.50
CA SER A 307 12.65 -13.15 -29.12
C SER A 307 12.71 -13.01 -27.59
N THR A 308 13.93 -12.94 -27.04
CA THR A 308 14.18 -12.64 -25.62
C THR A 308 13.56 -11.31 -25.20
N TRP A 309 13.45 -10.38 -26.15
CA TRP A 309 12.78 -9.10 -26.02
C TRP A 309 11.61 -9.05 -27.00
N ASN A 310 10.41 -9.21 -26.47
CA ASN A 310 9.18 -9.18 -27.26
C ASN A 310 8.59 -7.76 -27.21
N HIS A 311 8.99 -6.91 -28.14
CA HIS A 311 8.52 -5.52 -28.21
C HIS A 311 7.03 -5.44 -28.52
N TRP A 312 6.32 -4.57 -27.80
CA TRP A 312 4.91 -4.29 -28.09
C TRP A 312 4.74 -3.71 -29.50
N THR A 313 3.77 -4.24 -30.24
CA THR A 313 3.44 -3.79 -31.59
C THR A 313 2.02 -3.27 -31.71
N SER A 314 1.84 -2.17 -32.46
CA SER A 314 0.50 -1.60 -32.74
C SER A 314 -0.36 -2.46 -33.67
N ASP A 315 0.27 -3.30 -34.49
CA ASP A 315 -0.42 -4.21 -35.43
C ASP A 315 -0.76 -5.58 -34.81
N GLY A 316 -0.44 -5.76 -33.53
CA GLY A 316 -0.69 -7.01 -32.79
C GLY A 316 0.10 -8.22 -33.29
N THR A 317 1.18 -8.04 -34.07
CA THR A 317 2.02 -9.14 -34.58
C THR A 317 3.00 -9.68 -33.53
N ASN A 318 3.46 -8.81 -32.63
CA ASN A 318 4.24 -9.15 -31.46
C ASN A 318 3.60 -8.48 -30.23
N PRO A 319 2.33 -8.79 -29.92
CA PRO A 319 1.75 -8.25 -28.71
C PRO A 319 2.48 -8.92 -27.56
N VAL A 320 2.55 -8.26 -26.42
CA VAL A 320 3.20 -8.87 -25.26
C VAL A 320 2.44 -10.10 -24.69
N ASN A 321 1.13 -10.36 -24.88
CA ASN A 321 0.47 -10.94 -26.09
C ASN A 321 -1.06 -10.71 -26.19
N THR A 322 -1.67 -9.85 -25.35
CA THR A 322 -3.01 -9.22 -25.53
C THR A 322 -3.11 -8.00 -24.59
N ALA A 323 -2.16 -7.06 -24.77
CA ALA A 323 -1.86 -5.78 -24.08
C ALA A 323 -1.96 -5.69 -22.54
N GLY A 324 -3.09 -6.07 -21.92
CA GLY A 324 -3.27 -6.17 -20.47
C GLY A 324 -2.70 -5.03 -19.63
N ASN A 325 -2.46 -5.32 -18.35
CA ASN A 325 -1.79 -4.41 -17.44
C ASN A 325 -0.36 -4.86 -17.19
N PHE A 326 0.52 -3.93 -16.82
CA PHE A 326 1.82 -4.29 -16.26
C PHE A 326 1.62 -5.24 -15.09
N VAL A 327 2.38 -6.33 -15.08
CA VAL A 327 2.43 -7.26 -13.96
C VAL A 327 3.30 -6.66 -12.85
N ALA A 328 2.74 -6.51 -11.65
CA ALA A 328 3.47 -5.97 -10.49
C ALA A 328 4.74 -6.81 -10.22
N GLY A 329 5.86 -6.13 -10.00
CA GLY A 329 7.16 -6.74 -9.70
C GLY A 329 7.89 -7.29 -10.93
N LYS A 330 7.23 -7.38 -12.09
CA LYS A 330 7.85 -7.80 -13.36
C LYS A 330 8.56 -6.61 -13.97
N GLY A 331 9.78 -6.82 -14.46
CA GLY A 331 10.48 -5.78 -15.17
C GLY A 331 10.36 -5.87 -16.69
N TYR A 332 10.58 -4.74 -17.33
CA TYR A 332 10.47 -4.47 -18.76
C TYR A 332 11.65 -3.59 -19.16
N GLU A 333 12.07 -3.62 -20.42
CA GLU A 333 12.89 -2.55 -20.97
C GLU A 333 12.00 -1.49 -21.60
N VAL A 334 12.46 -0.24 -21.59
CA VAL A 334 11.84 0.87 -22.33
C VAL A 334 12.91 1.72 -22.99
N TYR A 335 12.61 2.25 -24.19
CA TYR A 335 13.44 3.21 -24.89
C TYR A 335 12.70 4.52 -25.07
N THR A 336 13.28 5.60 -24.55
CA THR A 336 12.73 6.94 -24.64
C THR A 336 13.23 7.67 -25.89
N ALA A 337 12.31 8.35 -26.57
CA ALA A 337 12.59 9.10 -27.79
C ALA A 337 13.24 10.47 -27.51
N THR A 338 13.47 11.21 -28.59
CA THR A 338 14.28 12.43 -28.76
C THR A 338 13.91 13.67 -27.91
N THR A 339 12.97 13.56 -26.96
CA THR A 339 12.57 14.66 -26.06
C THR A 339 12.71 14.22 -24.60
N ALA A 340 13.46 14.98 -23.80
CA ALA A 340 13.59 14.71 -22.37
C ALA A 340 12.24 14.84 -21.70
N GLY A 341 11.86 13.83 -20.92
CA GLY A 341 10.55 13.79 -20.30
C GLY A 341 10.39 12.66 -19.32
N THR A 342 9.18 12.52 -18.81
CA THR A 342 8.80 11.48 -17.88
C THR A 342 7.91 10.47 -18.58
N ILE A 343 8.02 9.21 -18.18
CA ILE A 343 6.98 8.22 -18.45
C ILE A 343 6.05 8.16 -17.25
N ALA A 344 4.75 8.33 -17.49
CA ALA A 344 3.72 8.34 -16.47
C ALA A 344 3.11 6.94 -16.29
N PHE A 345 3.09 6.48 -15.04
CA PHE A 345 2.35 5.29 -14.61
C PHE A 345 1.16 5.72 -13.75
N THR A 346 -0.05 5.52 -14.24
CA THR A 346 -1.31 5.81 -13.57
C THR A 346 -2.03 4.53 -13.20
N GLY A 347 -2.36 4.37 -11.92
CA GLY A 347 -3.02 3.16 -11.43
C GLY A 347 -3.22 3.14 -9.92
N THR A 348 -3.67 2.00 -9.39
CA THR A 348 -3.91 1.81 -7.96
C THR A 348 -2.60 1.60 -7.19
N ILE A 349 -2.57 1.93 -5.90
CA ILE A 349 -1.40 1.71 -5.05
C ILE A 349 -1.35 0.22 -4.67
N PRO A 350 -0.18 -0.45 -4.74
CA PRO A 350 -0.04 -1.79 -4.18
C PRO A 350 -0.03 -1.75 -2.65
N GLU A 351 -1.08 -2.28 -2.02
CA GLU A 351 -1.29 -2.29 -0.56
C GLU A 351 -0.77 -3.55 0.13
N SER A 352 -0.45 -4.59 -0.63
CA SER A 352 -0.01 -5.90 -0.10
C SER A 352 1.30 -6.36 -0.73
N GLN A 353 1.89 -7.41 -0.14
CA GLN A 353 3.10 -8.03 -0.66
C GLN A 353 2.94 -8.43 -2.13
N VAL A 354 3.87 -7.98 -2.97
CA VAL A 354 3.95 -8.38 -4.37
C VAL A 354 4.85 -9.60 -4.50
N VAL A 355 4.31 -10.65 -5.14
CA VAL A 355 4.98 -11.94 -5.32
C VAL A 355 5.16 -12.19 -6.80
N ILE A 356 6.40 -12.43 -7.24
CA ILE A 356 6.71 -12.74 -8.64
C ILE A 356 7.40 -14.09 -8.79
N ALA A 357 6.85 -14.91 -9.68
CA ALA A 357 7.49 -16.16 -10.08
C ALA A 357 8.72 -15.88 -10.94
N VAL A 358 9.83 -16.56 -10.62
CA VAL A 358 11.07 -16.51 -11.38
C VAL A 358 11.41 -17.91 -11.86
N THR A 359 11.98 -18.04 -13.04
CA THR A 359 12.32 -19.36 -13.61
C THR A 359 13.81 -19.65 -13.47
N GLY A 360 14.11 -20.84 -12.94
CA GLY A 360 15.43 -21.45 -12.86
C GLY A 360 15.82 -22.27 -14.11
N THR A 361 15.01 -22.24 -15.18
CA THR A 361 15.28 -22.94 -16.44
C THR A 361 15.96 -22.03 -17.47
N THR A 362 16.44 -22.61 -18.57
CA THR A 362 17.11 -21.88 -19.67
C THR A 362 18.41 -21.19 -19.19
N ASN A 363 18.50 -19.86 -19.28
CA ASN A 363 19.65 -19.06 -18.83
C ASN A 363 19.49 -18.55 -17.38
N ARG A 364 18.31 -18.79 -16.80
CA ARG A 364 17.92 -18.50 -15.41
C ARG A 364 17.92 -17.01 -15.01
N TRP A 365 18.08 -16.12 -15.98
CA TRP A 365 17.96 -14.68 -15.76
C TRP A 365 16.50 -14.29 -15.75
N ASN A 366 16.13 -13.42 -14.83
CA ASN A 366 14.77 -12.92 -14.70
C ASN A 366 14.86 -11.40 -14.51
N LEU A 367 14.02 -10.67 -15.24
CA LEU A 367 13.90 -9.22 -15.08
C LEU A 367 12.72 -8.94 -14.15
N VAL A 368 13.03 -8.36 -13.00
CA VAL A 368 12.06 -7.95 -11.97
C VAL A 368 12.26 -6.46 -11.69
N GLY A 369 11.43 -5.85 -10.86
CA GLY A 369 11.65 -4.45 -10.49
C GLY A 369 10.79 -4.00 -9.33
N ASN A 370 11.09 -2.81 -8.82
CA ASN A 370 10.37 -2.23 -7.69
C ASN A 370 8.89 -1.99 -8.07
N PRO A 371 7.93 -2.65 -7.39
CA PRO A 371 6.52 -2.49 -7.67
C PRO A 371 5.87 -1.33 -6.92
N TYR A 372 6.59 -0.62 -6.05
CA TYR A 372 6.02 0.39 -5.18
C TYR A 372 6.31 1.82 -5.63
N PRO A 373 5.45 2.80 -5.28
CA PRO A 373 5.74 4.23 -5.46
C PRO A 373 6.70 4.78 -4.39
N ALA A 374 7.44 3.91 -3.70
CA ALA A 374 8.47 4.22 -2.72
C ALA A 374 9.77 3.48 -3.06
N SER A 375 10.90 3.98 -2.57
CA SER A 375 12.16 3.26 -2.73
C SER A 375 12.16 1.98 -1.89
N ILE A 376 12.96 0.98 -2.28
CA ILE A 376 13.18 -0.24 -1.49
C ILE A 376 14.68 -0.48 -1.29
N PRO A 377 15.17 -0.88 -0.10
CA PRO A 377 16.57 -1.21 0.08
C PRO A 377 16.95 -2.50 -0.65
N ALA A 378 18.06 -2.48 -1.39
CA ALA A 378 18.58 -3.67 -2.07
C ALA A 378 19.34 -4.59 -1.09
N ASN A 379 20.23 -4.01 -0.28
CA ASN A 379 21.25 -4.70 0.52
C ASN A 379 21.55 -4.00 1.87
N LEU A 380 20.54 -3.38 2.50
CA LEU A 380 20.75 -2.62 3.73
C LEU A 380 20.97 -3.54 4.95
N ASN A 381 22.23 -3.82 5.29
CA ASN A 381 22.58 -4.70 6.41
C ASN A 381 22.04 -4.22 7.79
N ALA A 382 21.82 -2.92 7.97
CA ALA A 382 21.24 -2.36 9.19
C ALA A 382 19.77 -2.76 9.38
N ASP A 383 19.07 -3.09 8.30
CA ASP A 383 17.72 -3.64 8.32
C ASP A 383 17.72 -5.01 7.63
N ALA A 384 18.19 -6.02 8.36
CA ALA A 384 18.31 -7.38 7.86
C ALA A 384 16.97 -8.08 7.55
N LYS A 385 15.82 -7.45 7.84
CA LYS A 385 14.50 -8.04 7.57
C LYS A 385 13.81 -7.38 6.38
N ASN A 386 14.03 -6.09 6.16
CA ASN A 386 13.29 -5.33 5.16
C ASN A 386 14.19 -4.85 4.01
N ASN A 387 14.98 -5.76 3.43
CA ASN A 387 15.71 -5.49 2.19
C ASN A 387 15.62 -6.65 1.22
N PHE A 388 15.67 -6.33 -0.07
CA PHE A 388 15.39 -7.28 -1.15
C PHE A 388 16.30 -8.51 -1.13
N LEU A 389 17.62 -8.34 -1.04
CA LEU A 389 18.56 -9.46 -1.14
C LEU A 389 18.47 -10.40 0.04
N THR A 390 18.20 -9.89 1.24
CA THR A 390 18.12 -10.74 2.43
C THR A 390 16.87 -11.63 2.35
N ASP A 391 15.72 -11.04 2.03
CA ASP A 391 14.44 -11.76 1.96
C ASP A 391 14.40 -12.77 0.79
N ASN A 392 15.10 -12.48 -0.30
CA ASN A 392 15.03 -13.29 -1.53
C ASN A 392 16.24 -14.19 -1.78
N SER A 393 17.25 -14.17 -0.91
CA SER A 393 18.52 -14.90 -1.13
C SER A 393 18.35 -16.38 -1.48
N ALA A 394 17.35 -17.06 -0.90
CA ALA A 394 17.06 -18.47 -1.15
C ALA A 394 16.54 -18.77 -2.57
N ALA A 395 15.93 -17.78 -3.24
CA ALA A 395 15.46 -17.91 -4.62
C ALA A 395 16.57 -17.61 -5.66
N LEU A 396 17.70 -17.06 -5.23
CA LEU A 396 18.81 -16.65 -6.08
C LEU A 396 19.88 -17.74 -6.17
N ASP A 397 20.60 -17.79 -7.29
CA ASP A 397 21.75 -18.68 -7.41
C ASP A 397 22.82 -18.31 -6.37
N PRO A 398 23.34 -19.28 -5.60
CA PRO A 398 24.33 -19.03 -4.55
C PRO A 398 25.61 -18.30 -5.01
N SER A 399 25.97 -18.41 -6.28
CA SER A 399 27.13 -17.71 -6.88
C SER A 399 26.77 -16.33 -7.46
N PHE A 400 25.49 -15.97 -7.50
CA PHE A 400 24.96 -14.74 -8.10
C PHE A 400 23.87 -14.09 -7.22
N VAL A 401 24.03 -14.15 -5.89
CA VAL A 401 23.13 -13.46 -4.94
C VAL A 401 23.36 -11.95 -5.04
N SER A 402 22.81 -11.34 -6.09
CA SER A 402 23.07 -9.96 -6.49
C SER A 402 21.96 -9.43 -7.41
N LEU A 403 21.80 -8.11 -7.40
CA LEU A 403 21.05 -7.39 -8.42
C LEU A 403 22.01 -6.91 -9.51
N TYR A 404 21.54 -6.96 -10.74
CA TYR A 404 22.24 -6.46 -11.92
C TYR A 404 21.44 -5.29 -12.48
N ILE A 405 21.83 -4.08 -12.10
CA ILE A 405 21.13 -2.84 -12.44
C ILE A 405 21.78 -2.25 -13.68
N TRP A 406 21.00 -2.03 -14.73
CA TRP A 406 21.50 -1.48 -15.99
C TRP A 406 21.85 0.00 -15.82
N ASN A 407 23.03 0.40 -16.32
CA ASN A 407 23.45 1.79 -16.41
C ASN A 407 23.73 2.14 -17.90
N PRO A 408 22.82 2.80 -18.63
CA PRO A 408 22.98 3.25 -20.01
C PRO A 408 23.88 4.48 -20.17
N ASP A 409 24.38 5.12 -19.11
CA ASP A 409 25.50 6.06 -19.26
C ASP A 409 26.80 5.31 -19.55
N THR A 410 26.99 4.14 -18.93
CA THR A 410 28.19 3.30 -19.13
C THR A 410 27.94 2.12 -20.06
N SER A 411 26.69 1.81 -20.39
CA SER A 411 26.25 0.60 -21.08
C SER A 411 26.71 -0.69 -20.39
N LEU A 412 26.76 -0.67 -19.05
CA LEU A 412 27.19 -1.79 -18.22
C LEU A 412 26.21 -2.03 -17.07
N TYR A 413 26.22 -3.26 -16.54
CA TYR A 413 25.49 -3.58 -15.32
C TYR A 413 26.31 -3.22 -14.08
N GLU A 414 25.71 -2.44 -13.19
CA GLU A 414 26.17 -2.31 -11.80
C GLU A 414 25.69 -3.53 -11.02
N ILE A 415 26.62 -4.16 -10.29
CA ILE A 415 26.33 -5.34 -9.47
C ILE A 415 26.17 -4.87 -8.03
N VAL A 416 25.01 -5.14 -7.44
CA VAL A 416 24.71 -4.84 -6.03
C VAL A 416 24.54 -6.15 -5.27
N ASN A 417 25.30 -6.34 -4.19
CA ASN A 417 25.24 -7.53 -3.35
C ASN A 417 25.44 -7.19 -1.87
N GLN A 418 25.42 -8.18 -0.97
CA GLN A 418 25.53 -7.92 0.47
C GLN A 418 26.87 -7.31 0.92
N SER A 419 27.90 -7.40 0.08
CA SER A 419 29.23 -6.79 0.33
C SER A 419 29.41 -5.41 -0.29
N THR A 420 28.53 -4.98 -1.20
CA THR A 420 28.58 -3.62 -1.75
C THR A 420 28.04 -2.60 -0.75
N SER A 421 28.32 -1.31 -0.98
CA SER A 421 27.69 -0.24 -0.20
C SER A 421 26.16 -0.32 -0.28
N SER A 422 25.47 0.17 0.75
CA SER A 422 24.01 0.17 0.76
C SER A 422 23.45 0.91 -0.45
N ARG A 423 22.53 0.26 -1.15
CA ARG A 423 21.84 0.76 -2.33
C ARG A 423 20.34 0.67 -2.12
N PHE A 424 19.63 1.61 -2.74
CA PHE A 424 18.18 1.59 -2.83
C PHE A 424 17.78 1.46 -4.29
N ILE A 425 16.67 0.77 -4.50
CA ILE A 425 16.04 0.56 -5.80
C ILE A 425 14.95 1.63 -5.87
N ALA A 426 15.12 2.60 -6.77
CA ALA A 426 14.15 3.68 -6.95
C ALA A 426 12.77 3.08 -7.34
N PRO A 427 11.66 3.80 -7.10
CA PRO A 427 10.39 3.47 -7.73
C PRO A 427 10.61 3.26 -9.24
N VAL A 428 9.83 2.38 -9.86
CA VAL A 428 9.93 2.09 -11.30
C VAL A 428 11.22 1.37 -11.73
N GLN A 429 12.28 1.26 -10.94
CA GLN A 429 13.55 0.65 -11.39
C GLN A 429 13.42 -0.88 -11.57
N GLY A 430 13.72 -1.34 -12.78
CA GLY A 430 13.92 -2.76 -13.11
C GLY A 430 15.38 -3.18 -12.98
N PHE A 431 15.61 -4.46 -12.71
CA PHE A 431 16.93 -5.06 -12.55
C PHE A 431 16.88 -6.57 -12.80
N PHE A 432 18.02 -7.12 -13.25
CA PHE A 432 18.14 -8.55 -13.43
C PHE A 432 18.55 -9.24 -12.13
N ILE A 433 18.02 -10.44 -11.95
CA ILE A 433 18.45 -11.42 -10.96
C ILE A 433 18.65 -12.77 -11.63
N LYS A 434 19.48 -13.62 -11.01
CA LYS A 434 19.68 -14.98 -11.49
C LYS A 434 19.07 -15.97 -10.50
N ALA A 435 18.05 -16.69 -10.96
CA ALA A 435 17.36 -17.67 -10.13
C ALA A 435 18.24 -18.90 -9.88
N VAL A 436 17.98 -19.60 -8.77
CA VAL A 436 18.54 -20.92 -8.47
C VAL A 436 18.23 -21.92 -9.59
N THR A 437 19.11 -22.91 -9.78
CA THR A 437 18.89 -23.96 -10.80
C THR A 437 17.71 -24.86 -10.43
N GLY A 438 16.80 -25.11 -11.37
CA GLY A 438 15.68 -26.04 -11.19
C GLY A 438 14.33 -25.41 -11.54
N GLU A 439 13.28 -25.84 -10.85
CA GLU A 439 11.90 -25.38 -11.03
C GLU A 439 11.70 -23.90 -10.63
N ALA A 440 10.50 -23.36 -10.91
CA ALA A 440 10.14 -21.98 -10.63
C ALA A 440 10.35 -21.60 -9.14
N GLY A 441 11.12 -20.54 -8.91
CA GLY A 441 11.27 -19.88 -7.62
C GLY A 441 10.30 -18.71 -7.46
N ILE A 442 10.29 -18.11 -6.27
CA ILE A 442 9.47 -16.95 -5.96
C ILE A 442 10.35 -15.84 -5.39
N VAL A 443 10.11 -14.62 -5.86
CA VAL A 443 10.68 -13.40 -5.29
C VAL A 443 9.56 -12.54 -4.69
N ASN A 444 9.81 -12.03 -3.50
CA ASN A 444 8.90 -11.23 -2.71
C ASN A 444 9.37 -9.78 -2.64
N PHE A 445 8.41 -8.87 -2.74
CA PHE A 445 8.55 -7.47 -2.36
C PHE A 445 7.56 -7.23 -1.22
N THR A 446 8.01 -7.22 0.02
CA THR A 446 7.12 -6.98 1.17
C THR A 446 6.83 -5.48 1.31
N THR A 447 5.66 -5.11 1.85
CA THR A 447 5.31 -3.70 2.09
C THR A 447 6.25 -3.04 3.09
N ALA A 448 6.79 -3.81 4.03
CA ALA A 448 7.78 -3.35 5.01
C ALA A 448 9.12 -2.92 4.38
N MET A 449 9.43 -3.31 3.14
CA MET A 449 10.64 -2.85 2.43
C MET A 449 10.54 -1.40 1.96
N ARG A 450 9.36 -0.79 1.93
CA ARG A 450 9.20 0.59 1.43
C ARG A 450 9.92 1.57 2.36
N THR A 451 10.66 2.51 1.78
CA THR A 451 11.41 3.52 2.52
C THR A 451 11.37 4.86 1.80
N ASN A 452 11.30 5.94 2.58
CA ASN A 452 11.51 7.28 2.08
C ASN A 452 13.00 7.53 1.95
N GLN A 453 13.45 7.66 0.71
CA GLN A 453 14.83 8.01 0.39
C GLN A 453 14.80 9.08 -0.70
N ALA A 454 15.02 10.33 -0.28
CA ALA A 454 14.99 11.50 -1.13
C ALA A 454 16.01 11.43 -2.29
N ALA A 455 17.20 10.89 -2.02
CA ALA A 455 18.33 10.88 -2.95
C ALA A 455 18.56 9.50 -3.60
N VAL A 456 17.51 8.87 -4.12
CA VAL A 456 17.67 7.64 -4.93
C VAL A 456 17.66 8.01 -6.40
N ALA A 457 18.86 8.10 -6.97
CA ALA A 457 19.04 8.20 -8.40
C ALA A 457 18.51 6.91 -9.05
N PHE A 458 17.59 7.07 -10.01
CA PHE A 458 17.34 6.05 -11.00
C PHE A 458 18.64 5.79 -11.74
N GLN A 459 19.12 4.55 -11.72
CA GLN A 459 20.35 4.23 -12.43
C GLN A 459 20.06 4.34 -13.92
N LYS A 460 20.74 5.36 -14.49
CA LYS A 460 21.02 5.71 -15.89
C LYS A 460 19.91 5.46 -16.87
#